data_AF-A0A7X3TLF8-F1
#
_entry.id   AF-A0A7X3TLF8-F1
#
_cell.length_a   1.000
_cell.length_b   1.000
_cell.length_c   1.000
_cell.angle_alpha   90.00
_cell.angle_beta   90.00
_cell.angle_gamma   90.00
#
_symmetry.space_group_name_H-M   'P 1'
#
loop_
_entity.id
_entity.type
_entity.pdbx_description
1 polymer ?
#
loop_
_entity_poly.entity_id
_entity_poly.type
_entity_poly.pdbx_seq_one_letter_code
_entity_poly.pdbx_strand_id
1 'polypeptide(L)'
;MRFSIILWAMVQALRFTRLRYAEFRDRLKERNVIAQFKLQNNSAGRWVQIENGRIRSGTGIHENPDFAVVFKNRAIAEEFLTPPFDQLVRVDAAKNFKLTVEGSDEASVWFMITLNRMQSIRWKIGTDMGNGVTRYTNGTNGGPIFVYVKEGKIIRITPVDFDKDDAPSWTIKARGKEFTPPRRTTLAAHGLCQKSMVYSKNRILHPMKRVDFDVDGERNIQNRGKSEFVRISWDEALDIVVKEIKRSKAHGPGAVLVTHGSHHQWGNLGHYLSAFNRFWNLIGCSKLHNNPDSWEGWYWGAMHHWGNSLRLGTPEFYGTVEDCLKEAELMVFWSSDPDASYGYEGTVRREWARELGIPMVHIDPFLNHTAAHLGGKWISPKPGTDSALAQALCYVWITEDLYDKEFVEKRTTGFDDWKAYILGESDGTAKTPEWQEAETRVPAREVRALARQWGSKKTYLGAGGWGCGLGGAGRGPMGVQWARMMTILGAMQGFGRAGVNFGNLQFGAPLDFSFYFPGYAEGSMSGELTYSANAANNY
;
A
#
# COMPACT_ATOMS: atom_id res chain seq x y z
N MET A 1 -36.89 4.81 19.06
CA MET A 1 -38.13 4.59 18.28
C MET A 1 -38.56 3.15 18.50
N ARG A 2 -39.84 2.83 18.77
CA ARG A 2 -40.23 1.44 19.08
C ARG A 2 -39.85 0.50 17.91
N PHE A 3 -39.17 -0.60 18.18
CA PHE A 3 -38.68 -1.59 17.20
C PHE A 3 -39.70 -1.94 16.08
N SER A 4 -40.97 -2.17 16.44
CA SER A 4 -42.04 -2.47 15.48
C SER A 4 -42.33 -1.32 14.50
N ILE A 5 -42.21 -0.07 14.94
CA ILE A 5 -42.36 1.13 14.13
C ILE A 5 -41.17 1.25 13.18
N ILE A 6 -39.94 0.98 13.65
CA ILE A 6 -38.73 1.01 12.81
C ILE A 6 -38.87 0.01 11.65
N LEU A 7 -39.23 -1.23 11.96
CA LEU A 7 -39.40 -2.27 10.94
C LEU A 7 -40.53 -1.93 9.96
N TRP A 8 -41.63 -1.34 10.43
CA TRP A 8 -42.70 -0.87 9.55
C TRP A 8 -42.23 0.27 8.63
N ALA A 9 -41.50 1.26 9.19
CA ALA A 9 -40.97 2.39 8.45
C ALA A 9 -39.95 1.94 7.38
N MET A 10 -39.12 0.95 7.69
CA MET A 10 -38.20 0.33 6.72
C MET A 10 -38.95 -0.24 5.51
N VAL A 11 -40.09 -0.92 5.73
CA VAL A 11 -40.92 -1.45 4.63
C VAL A 11 -41.56 -0.32 3.82
N GLN A 12 -42.01 0.75 4.46
CA GLN A 12 -42.52 1.91 3.72
C GLN A 12 -41.42 2.60 2.91
N ALA A 13 -40.20 2.71 3.44
CA ALA A 13 -39.05 3.24 2.71
C ALA A 13 -38.72 2.38 1.49
N LEU A 14 -38.76 1.05 1.62
CA LEU A 14 -38.59 0.12 0.51
C LEU A 14 -39.65 0.34 -0.59
N ARG A 15 -40.93 0.43 -0.20
CA ARG A 15 -42.04 0.68 -1.12
C ARG A 15 -41.92 2.03 -1.82
N PHE A 16 -41.63 3.08 -1.06
CA PHE A 16 -41.43 4.42 -1.58
C PHE A 16 -40.27 4.49 -2.58
N THR A 17 -39.12 3.87 -2.23
CA THR A 17 -37.93 3.83 -3.10
C THR A 17 -38.24 3.09 -4.40
N ARG A 18 -38.92 1.94 -4.32
CA ARG A 18 -39.40 1.19 -5.50
C ARG A 18 -40.32 2.02 -6.40
N LEU A 19 -41.26 2.77 -5.81
CA LEU A 19 -42.18 3.61 -6.58
C LEU A 19 -41.43 4.74 -7.28
N ARG A 20 -40.47 5.36 -6.58
CA ARG A 20 -39.78 6.57 -7.04
C ARG A 20 -38.65 6.32 -8.05
N TYR A 21 -37.99 5.16 -7.99
CA TYR A 21 -36.78 4.88 -8.79
C TYR A 21 -36.93 3.59 -9.59
N ALA A 22 -36.83 3.69 -10.92
CA ALA A 22 -36.95 2.56 -11.84
C ALA A 22 -35.88 1.49 -11.61
N GLU A 23 -34.64 1.93 -11.46
CA GLU A 23 -33.49 1.07 -11.15
C GLU A 23 -33.69 0.25 -9.87
N PHE A 24 -34.27 0.83 -8.82
CA PHE A 24 -34.58 0.08 -7.59
C PHE A 24 -35.66 -0.98 -7.83
N ARG A 25 -36.67 -0.63 -8.63
CA ARG A 25 -37.74 -1.56 -8.99
C ARG A 25 -37.20 -2.73 -9.81
N ASP A 26 -36.24 -2.50 -10.70
CA ASP A 26 -35.61 -3.56 -11.47
C ASP A 26 -34.70 -4.42 -10.60
N ARG A 27 -33.95 -3.81 -9.67
CA ARG A 27 -33.20 -4.54 -8.63
C ARG A 27 -34.10 -5.53 -7.90
N LEU A 28 -35.30 -5.12 -7.47
CA LEU A 28 -36.22 -6.00 -6.74
C LEU A 28 -36.79 -7.16 -7.59
N LYS A 29 -36.67 -7.14 -8.92
CA LYS A 29 -37.09 -8.25 -9.79
C LYS A 29 -36.02 -9.33 -9.93
N GLU A 30 -34.77 -9.02 -9.59
CA GLU A 30 -33.64 -9.94 -9.75
C GLU A 30 -33.74 -11.17 -8.84
N ARG A 31 -34.50 -11.08 -7.73
CA ARG A 31 -34.59 -12.17 -6.76
C ARG A 31 -35.91 -12.16 -6.00
N ASN A 32 -36.47 -13.35 -5.79
CA ASN A 32 -37.54 -13.59 -4.83
C ASN A 32 -36.91 -13.93 -3.47
N VAL A 33 -37.37 -13.29 -2.39
CA VAL A 33 -36.81 -13.51 -1.05
C VAL A 33 -37.79 -13.14 0.06
N ILE A 34 -37.81 -13.93 1.14
CA ILE A 34 -38.50 -13.68 2.39
C ILE A 34 -37.44 -13.39 3.46
N ALA A 35 -37.24 -12.10 3.74
CA ALA A 35 -36.36 -11.61 4.79
C ALA A 35 -37.11 -11.44 6.11
N GLN A 36 -36.49 -11.77 7.23
CA GLN A 36 -37.07 -11.58 8.56
C GLN A 36 -36.15 -10.77 9.47
N PHE A 37 -36.74 -9.87 10.26
CA PHE A 37 -36.05 -9.17 11.35
C PHE A 37 -36.79 -9.48 12.64
N LYS A 38 -36.10 -10.01 13.64
CA LYS A 38 -36.72 -10.45 14.91
C LYS A 38 -35.83 -10.25 16.12
N LEU A 39 -36.45 -10.24 17.31
CA LEU A 39 -35.73 -10.41 18.58
C LEU A 39 -35.45 -11.89 18.82
N GLN A 40 -34.34 -12.20 19.49
CA GLN A 40 -33.91 -13.57 19.79
C GLN A 40 -34.96 -14.39 20.54
N ASN A 41 -35.70 -13.75 21.45
CA ASN A 41 -36.80 -14.37 22.19
C ASN A 41 -38.13 -14.46 21.40
N ASN A 42 -38.13 -14.14 20.10
CA ASN A 42 -39.31 -14.12 19.23
C ASN A 42 -40.47 -13.21 19.69
N SER A 43 -40.27 -12.34 20.69
CA SER A 43 -41.33 -11.48 21.23
C SER A 43 -41.79 -10.37 20.27
N ALA A 44 -40.98 -10.05 19.26
CA ALA A 44 -41.32 -9.11 18.22
C ALA A 44 -40.53 -9.41 16.94
N GLY A 45 -41.15 -9.16 15.79
CA GLY A 45 -40.51 -9.25 14.49
C GLY A 45 -41.40 -8.75 13.35
N ARG A 46 -40.83 -8.67 12.17
CA ARG A 46 -41.51 -8.40 10.90
C ARG A 46 -40.79 -9.14 9.79
N TRP A 47 -41.56 -9.72 8.88
CA TRP A 47 -41.04 -10.29 7.66
C TRP A 47 -41.34 -9.38 6.46
N VAL A 48 -40.50 -9.48 5.44
CA VAL A 48 -40.58 -8.76 4.17
C VAL A 48 -40.40 -9.77 3.05
N GLN A 49 -41.42 -9.94 2.23
CA GLN A 49 -41.39 -10.79 1.06
C GLN A 49 -41.28 -9.93 -0.20
N ILE A 50 -40.26 -10.20 -0.99
CA ILE A 50 -40.09 -9.68 -2.34
C ILE A 50 -40.40 -10.81 -3.32
N GLU A 51 -41.34 -10.58 -4.22
CA GLU A 51 -41.74 -11.55 -5.24
C GLU A 51 -41.99 -10.83 -6.55
N ASN A 52 -41.19 -11.13 -7.59
CA ASN A 52 -41.26 -10.50 -8.91
C ASN A 52 -41.30 -8.96 -8.81
N GLY A 53 -40.47 -8.38 -7.95
CA GLY A 53 -40.42 -6.94 -7.67
C GLY A 53 -41.55 -6.38 -6.80
N ARG A 54 -42.52 -7.19 -6.34
CA ARG A 54 -43.60 -6.76 -5.43
C ARG A 54 -43.19 -6.98 -3.98
N ILE A 55 -43.61 -6.06 -3.09
CA ILE A 55 -43.21 -6.08 -1.67
C ILE A 55 -44.43 -6.33 -0.78
N ARG A 56 -44.44 -7.48 -0.10
CA ARG A 56 -45.38 -7.83 0.97
C ARG A 56 -44.66 -7.85 2.32
N SER A 57 -45.39 -7.63 3.40
CA SER A 57 -44.83 -7.66 4.75
C SER A 57 -45.92 -7.93 5.77
N GLY A 58 -45.60 -8.68 6.82
CA GLY A 58 -46.46 -8.92 7.97
C GLY A 58 -45.70 -8.78 9.29
N THR A 59 -46.44 -8.45 10.34
CA THR A 59 -45.93 -8.44 11.72
C THR A 59 -45.84 -9.86 12.28
N GLY A 60 -44.89 -10.09 13.18
CA GLY A 60 -44.68 -11.39 13.81
C GLY A 60 -43.51 -12.17 13.20
N ILE A 61 -43.47 -13.46 13.49
CA ILE A 61 -42.41 -14.38 13.05
C ILE A 61 -42.98 -15.26 11.94
N HIS A 62 -42.34 -15.20 10.77
CA HIS A 62 -42.59 -16.07 9.64
C HIS A 62 -41.99 -17.45 9.92
N GLU A 63 -42.72 -18.52 9.60
CA GLU A 63 -42.29 -19.91 9.86
C GLU A 63 -41.07 -20.29 9.02
N ASN A 64 -41.10 -19.95 7.72
CA ASN A 64 -40.07 -20.35 6.75
C ASN A 64 -39.48 -19.13 6.01
N PRO A 65 -38.69 -18.26 6.67
CA PRO A 65 -37.97 -17.20 5.97
C PRO A 65 -36.75 -17.78 5.23
N ASP A 66 -36.34 -17.15 4.12
CA ASP A 66 -35.07 -17.51 3.46
C ASP A 66 -33.87 -17.16 4.33
N PHE A 67 -33.99 -16.06 5.10
CA PHE A 67 -33.04 -15.70 6.15
C PHE A 67 -33.69 -14.81 7.22
N ALA A 68 -33.09 -14.79 8.42
CA ALA A 68 -33.50 -13.95 9.53
C ALA A 68 -32.31 -13.19 10.13
N VAL A 69 -32.46 -11.88 10.31
CA VAL A 69 -31.61 -11.06 11.18
C VAL A 69 -32.18 -11.11 12.59
N VAL A 70 -31.42 -11.68 13.52
CA VAL A 70 -31.83 -11.93 14.89
C VAL A 70 -31.06 -11.02 15.82
N PHE A 71 -31.76 -10.10 16.49
CA PHE A 71 -31.16 -9.18 17.46
C PHE A 71 -31.26 -9.76 18.86
N LYS A 72 -30.16 -9.70 19.62
CA LYS A 72 -30.10 -10.21 21.01
C LYS A 72 -31.18 -9.59 21.91
N ASN A 73 -31.43 -8.29 21.76
CA ASN A 73 -32.51 -7.61 22.47
C ASN A 73 -33.02 -6.38 21.70
N ARG A 74 -34.08 -5.77 22.23
CA ARG A 74 -34.75 -4.60 21.65
C ARG A 74 -33.84 -3.39 21.54
N ALA A 75 -33.03 -3.10 22.56
CA ALA A 75 -32.17 -1.91 22.57
C ALA A 75 -31.18 -1.96 21.41
N ILE A 76 -30.49 -3.10 21.23
CA ILE A 76 -29.56 -3.33 20.12
C ILE A 76 -30.29 -3.18 18.77
N ALA A 77 -31.48 -3.75 18.64
CA ALA A 77 -32.24 -3.67 17.38
C ALA A 77 -32.65 -2.23 17.04
N GLU A 78 -33.08 -1.46 18.04
CA GLU A 78 -33.47 -0.07 17.85
C GLU A 78 -32.28 0.82 17.52
N GLU A 79 -31.14 0.61 18.18
CA GLU A 79 -29.89 1.33 17.92
C GLU A 79 -29.36 1.03 16.51
N PHE A 80 -29.33 -0.24 16.12
CA PHE A 80 -28.82 -0.69 14.82
C PHE A 80 -29.65 -0.20 13.62
N LEU A 81 -30.97 -0.11 13.79
CA LEU A 81 -31.94 0.17 12.71
C LEU A 81 -32.42 1.63 12.67
N THR A 82 -32.08 2.49 13.64
CA THR A 82 -32.50 3.90 13.65
C THR A 82 -31.55 4.76 12.80
N PRO A 83 -32.06 5.53 11.81
CA PRO A 83 -31.26 6.56 11.12
C PRO A 83 -31.07 7.84 11.95
N PRO A 84 -29.99 8.63 11.76
CA PRO A 84 -28.85 8.34 10.89
C PRO A 84 -28.06 7.16 11.44
N PHE A 85 -27.63 6.27 10.55
CA PHE A 85 -26.99 5.04 10.97
C PHE A 85 -25.56 5.30 11.43
N ASP A 86 -25.25 4.85 12.64
CA ASP A 86 -23.88 4.83 13.15
C ASP A 86 -23.18 3.53 12.71
N GLN A 87 -22.07 3.65 11.97
CA GLN A 87 -21.33 2.47 11.53
C GLN A 87 -20.52 1.80 12.64
N LEU A 88 -20.06 2.54 13.64
CA LEU A 88 -19.36 1.93 14.77
C LEU A 88 -20.31 1.02 15.55
N VAL A 89 -21.53 1.46 15.80
CA VAL A 89 -22.60 0.65 16.42
C VAL A 89 -22.86 -0.62 15.60
N ARG A 90 -22.96 -0.50 14.28
CA ARG A 90 -23.25 -1.66 13.40
C ARG A 90 -22.09 -2.66 13.36
N VAL A 91 -20.87 -2.16 13.29
CA VAL A 91 -19.65 -2.98 13.33
C VAL A 91 -19.51 -3.68 14.67
N ASP A 92 -19.71 -2.96 15.78
CA ASP A 92 -19.74 -3.52 17.13
C ASP A 92 -20.82 -4.61 17.25
N ALA A 93 -22.03 -4.34 16.76
CA ALA A 93 -23.12 -5.30 16.87
C ALA A 93 -22.83 -6.61 16.09
N ALA A 94 -22.19 -6.51 14.93
CA ALA A 94 -21.77 -7.65 14.14
C ALA A 94 -20.57 -8.39 14.76
N LYS A 95 -19.53 -7.66 15.21
CA LYS A 95 -18.29 -8.25 15.76
C LYS A 95 -18.50 -8.89 17.14
N ASN A 96 -19.36 -8.31 17.98
CA ASN A 96 -19.62 -8.79 19.35
C ASN A 96 -20.86 -9.70 19.41
N PHE A 97 -21.29 -10.25 18.28
CA PHE A 97 -22.42 -11.21 18.19
C PHE A 97 -23.69 -10.69 18.89
N LYS A 98 -23.93 -9.37 18.84
CA LYS A 98 -25.14 -8.73 19.37
C LYS A 98 -26.33 -8.91 18.40
N LEU A 99 -26.03 -9.27 17.16
CA LEU A 99 -26.98 -9.81 16.19
C LEU A 99 -26.36 -11.00 15.45
N THR A 100 -27.22 -11.88 14.95
CA THR A 100 -26.84 -12.98 14.06
C THR A 100 -27.67 -12.94 12.78
N VAL A 101 -27.15 -13.55 11.72
CA VAL A 101 -27.91 -13.82 10.48
C VAL A 101 -28.03 -15.32 10.35
N GLU A 102 -29.27 -15.81 10.29
CA GLU A 102 -29.61 -17.23 10.15
C GLU A 102 -30.21 -17.45 8.76
N GLY A 103 -29.88 -18.56 8.09
CA GLY A 103 -30.44 -18.92 6.78
C GLY A 103 -29.47 -18.67 5.62
N SER A 104 -30.01 -18.32 4.44
CA SER A 104 -29.22 -18.17 3.21
C SER A 104 -28.32 -16.93 3.22
N ASP A 105 -27.00 -17.15 3.18
CA ASP A 105 -26.00 -16.07 3.03
C ASP A 105 -26.21 -15.26 1.76
N GLU A 106 -26.48 -15.93 0.65
CA GLU A 106 -26.67 -15.27 -0.65
C GLU A 106 -27.91 -14.35 -0.64
N ALA A 107 -29.02 -14.83 -0.06
CA ALA A 107 -30.24 -14.06 0.08
C ALA A 107 -30.05 -12.87 1.03
N SER A 108 -29.37 -13.09 2.16
CA SER A 108 -29.11 -12.04 3.15
C SER A 108 -28.22 -10.94 2.59
N VAL A 109 -27.11 -11.28 1.93
CA VAL A 109 -26.20 -10.32 1.29
C VAL A 109 -26.93 -9.52 0.21
N TRP A 110 -27.67 -10.20 -0.68
CA TRP A 110 -28.43 -9.52 -1.73
C TRP A 110 -29.46 -8.54 -1.15
N PHE A 111 -30.18 -8.93 -0.09
CA PHE A 111 -31.20 -8.10 0.55
C PHE A 111 -30.58 -6.91 1.30
N MET A 112 -29.49 -7.13 2.04
CA MET A 112 -28.79 -6.06 2.77
C MET A 112 -28.17 -5.03 1.81
N ILE A 113 -27.60 -5.45 0.68
CA ILE A 113 -27.17 -4.55 -0.39
C ILE A 113 -28.35 -3.75 -0.93
N THR A 114 -29.50 -4.39 -1.12
CA THR A 114 -30.73 -3.73 -1.58
C THR A 114 -31.23 -2.69 -0.58
N LEU A 115 -31.16 -2.97 0.73
CA LEU A 115 -31.47 -2.00 1.77
C LEU A 115 -30.51 -0.80 1.74
N ASN A 116 -29.20 -1.06 1.65
CA ASN A 116 -28.19 0.01 1.58
C ASN A 116 -28.39 0.88 0.33
N ARG A 117 -28.83 0.30 -0.80
CA ARG A 117 -29.12 1.06 -2.02
C ARG A 117 -30.21 2.09 -1.84
N MET A 118 -31.14 1.94 -0.89
CA MET A 118 -32.12 3.00 -0.59
C MET A 118 -31.46 4.31 -0.15
N GLN A 119 -30.28 4.23 0.47
CA GLN A 119 -29.54 5.39 0.97
C GLN A 119 -28.70 6.05 -0.14
N SER A 120 -28.18 5.24 -1.06
CA SER A 120 -27.24 5.69 -2.10
C SER A 120 -27.87 5.87 -3.49
N ILE A 121 -29.12 5.47 -3.72
CA ILE A 121 -29.74 5.54 -5.06
C ILE A 121 -29.86 6.96 -5.63
N ARG A 122 -29.81 7.99 -4.76
CA ARG A 122 -29.77 9.39 -5.19
C ARG A 122 -28.36 9.91 -5.44
N TRP A 123 -27.34 9.17 -5.04
CA TRP A 123 -25.97 9.60 -5.19
C TRP A 123 -25.62 9.62 -6.68
N LYS A 124 -25.18 10.78 -7.14
CA LYS A 124 -24.60 10.92 -8.48
C LYS A 124 -23.11 10.67 -8.35
N ILE A 125 -22.63 9.61 -8.99
CA ILE A 125 -21.20 9.33 -9.05
C ILE A 125 -20.63 10.14 -10.21
N GLY A 126 -19.61 10.95 -9.91
CA GLY A 126 -18.93 11.81 -10.87
C GLY A 126 -19.51 13.22 -10.96
N THR A 127 -18.70 14.12 -11.50
CA THR A 127 -19.03 15.53 -11.75
C THR A 127 -19.37 15.70 -13.24
N ASP A 128 -20.53 16.27 -13.55
CA ASP A 128 -20.87 16.65 -14.93
C ASP A 128 -19.96 17.80 -15.38
N MET A 129 -19.27 17.61 -16.51
CA MET A 129 -18.37 18.58 -17.12
C MET A 129 -18.99 19.26 -18.35
N GLY A 130 -20.26 18.98 -18.64
CA GLY A 130 -20.96 19.42 -19.85
C GLY A 130 -20.65 18.55 -21.07
N ASN A 131 -21.42 18.74 -22.15
CA ASN A 131 -21.24 18.07 -23.45
C ASN A 131 -21.20 16.52 -23.39
N GLY A 132 -21.92 15.94 -22.42
CA GLY A 132 -21.99 14.49 -22.19
C GLY A 132 -20.73 13.90 -21.54
N VAL A 133 -19.85 14.73 -20.98
CA VAL A 133 -18.62 14.28 -20.29
C VAL A 133 -18.85 14.26 -18.79
N THR A 134 -18.59 13.13 -18.16
CA THR A 134 -18.57 13.00 -16.70
C THR A 134 -17.14 12.78 -16.21
N ARG A 135 -16.72 13.54 -15.20
CA ARG A 135 -15.44 13.38 -14.51
C ARG A 135 -15.62 12.52 -13.26
N TYR A 136 -14.91 11.41 -13.20
CA TYR A 136 -14.83 10.50 -12.07
C TYR A 136 -13.47 10.63 -11.36
N THR A 137 -13.36 10.03 -10.18
CA THR A 137 -12.09 9.84 -9.46
C THR A 137 -11.68 8.37 -9.52
N ASN A 138 -10.37 8.12 -9.60
CA ASN A 138 -9.81 6.78 -9.44
C ASN A 138 -8.37 6.88 -8.90
N GLY A 139 -7.81 5.76 -8.46
CA GLY A 139 -6.41 5.67 -8.02
C GLY A 139 -5.58 4.75 -8.91
N THR A 140 -4.28 4.97 -8.90
CA THR A 140 -3.29 4.17 -9.63
C THR A 140 -2.05 4.00 -8.73
N ASN A 141 -1.16 3.06 -9.07
CA ASN A 141 0.11 2.94 -8.36
C ASN A 141 1.03 4.16 -8.56
N GLY A 142 0.72 5.03 -9.53
CA GLY A 142 1.45 6.27 -9.79
C GLY A 142 0.84 7.51 -9.14
N GLY A 143 -0.31 7.39 -8.47
CA GLY A 143 -1.06 8.51 -7.87
C GLY A 143 -2.54 8.56 -8.24
N PRO A 144 -3.33 9.42 -7.58
CA PRO A 144 -4.76 9.61 -7.85
C PRO A 144 -4.98 10.40 -9.15
N ILE A 145 -6.08 10.07 -9.84
CA ILE A 145 -6.44 10.66 -11.12
C ILE A 145 -7.91 11.08 -11.19
N PHE A 146 -8.16 12.15 -11.94
CA PHE A 146 -9.46 12.37 -12.55
C PHE A 146 -9.59 11.57 -13.85
N VAL A 147 -10.75 10.95 -14.06
CA VAL A 147 -11.06 10.14 -15.24
C VAL A 147 -12.25 10.75 -15.95
N TYR A 148 -12.05 11.22 -17.17
CA TYR A 148 -13.10 11.84 -17.97
C TYR A 148 -13.67 10.80 -18.92
N VAL A 149 -15.00 10.62 -18.88
CA VAL A 149 -15.71 9.61 -19.65
C VAL A 149 -16.82 10.27 -20.45
N LYS A 150 -16.95 9.87 -21.71
CA LYS A 150 -18.05 10.24 -22.60
C LYS A 150 -18.58 8.98 -23.26
N GLU A 151 -19.90 8.78 -23.23
CA GLU A 151 -20.57 7.63 -23.87
C GLU A 151 -19.93 6.27 -23.47
N GLY A 152 -19.60 6.11 -22.18
CA GLY A 152 -18.99 4.90 -21.64
C GLY A 152 -17.50 4.69 -22.00
N LYS A 153 -16.87 5.64 -22.70
CA LYS A 153 -15.45 5.58 -23.09
C LYS A 153 -14.60 6.59 -22.33
N ILE A 154 -13.46 6.15 -21.80
CA ILE A 154 -12.46 7.03 -21.18
C ILE A 154 -11.82 7.88 -22.28
N ILE A 155 -12.02 9.20 -22.20
CA ILE A 155 -11.44 10.15 -23.16
C ILE A 155 -10.06 10.63 -22.72
N ARG A 156 -9.86 10.88 -21.42
CA ARG A 156 -8.57 11.26 -20.83
C ARG A 156 -8.52 11.01 -19.32
N ILE A 157 -7.31 11.02 -18.79
CA ILE A 157 -7.01 11.02 -17.37
C ILE A 157 -6.08 12.19 -17.06
N THR A 158 -6.19 12.77 -15.88
CA THR A 158 -5.33 13.87 -15.42
C THR A 158 -4.98 13.69 -13.94
N PRO A 159 -3.92 14.34 -13.44
CA PRO A 159 -3.78 14.58 -12.01
C PRO A 159 -5.01 15.29 -11.43
N VAL A 160 -5.12 15.29 -10.11
CA VAL A 160 -6.23 15.90 -9.38
C VAL A 160 -5.81 17.30 -8.95
N ASP A 161 -6.51 18.32 -9.45
CA ASP A 161 -6.42 19.68 -8.91
C ASP A 161 -7.44 19.82 -7.78
N PHE A 162 -7.02 20.40 -6.65
CA PHE A 162 -7.88 20.61 -5.49
C PHE A 162 -8.75 21.85 -5.69
N ASP A 163 -10.00 21.77 -5.24
CA ASP A 163 -10.93 22.90 -5.26
C ASP A 163 -10.60 23.86 -4.10
N LYS A 164 -11.15 25.08 -4.17
CA LYS A 164 -11.00 26.11 -3.12
C LYS A 164 -11.59 25.69 -1.78
N ASP A 165 -12.58 24.80 -1.81
CA ASP A 165 -13.30 24.31 -0.63
C ASP A 165 -12.62 23.08 0.00
N ASP A 166 -11.58 22.52 -0.65
CA ASP A 166 -10.75 21.46 -0.06
C ASP A 166 -9.86 22.05 1.05
N ALA A 167 -9.62 21.27 2.11
CA ALA A 167 -8.84 21.68 3.29
C ALA A 167 -7.48 22.33 2.91
N PRO A 168 -7.02 23.37 3.63
CA PRO A 168 -5.76 24.06 3.33
C PRO A 168 -4.56 23.11 3.41
N SER A 169 -3.55 23.38 2.57
CA SER A 169 -2.25 22.70 2.64
C SER A 169 -1.46 23.16 3.88
N TRP A 170 -0.63 22.26 4.43
CA TRP A 170 0.34 22.61 5.47
C TRP A 170 1.42 23.56 4.94
N THR A 171 2.11 24.27 5.84
CA THR A 171 3.20 25.21 5.49
C THR A 171 4.36 25.03 6.46
N ILE A 172 5.58 24.97 5.93
CA ILE A 172 6.83 24.90 6.72
C ILE A 172 7.52 26.26 6.66
N LYS A 173 7.98 26.76 7.82
CA LYS A 173 8.85 27.94 7.90
C LYS A 173 10.29 27.51 8.16
N ALA A 174 11.19 27.80 7.24
CA ALA A 174 12.60 27.44 7.35
C ALA A 174 13.49 28.52 6.75
N ARG A 175 14.54 28.92 7.48
CA ARG A 175 15.57 29.87 7.02
C ARG A 175 15.00 31.18 6.45
N GLY A 176 13.96 31.72 7.09
CA GLY A 176 13.30 32.97 6.68
C GLY A 176 12.37 32.85 5.46
N LYS A 177 12.10 31.63 4.97
CA LYS A 177 11.17 31.35 3.87
C LYS A 177 9.98 30.51 4.35
N GLU A 178 8.88 30.59 3.60
CA GLU A 178 7.69 29.76 3.80
C GLU A 178 7.50 28.82 2.59
N PHE A 179 7.28 27.54 2.87
CA PHE A 179 7.15 26.50 1.88
C PHE A 179 5.80 25.80 2.02
N THR A 180 4.95 25.95 1.01
CA THR A 180 3.61 25.35 0.94
C THR A 180 3.51 24.52 -0.34
N PRO A 181 3.06 23.25 -0.29
CA PRO A 181 2.96 22.42 -1.48
C PRO A 181 1.87 22.95 -2.42
N PRO A 182 1.99 22.69 -3.74
CA PRO A 182 0.95 23.05 -4.71
C PRO A 182 -0.41 22.41 -4.37
N ARG A 183 -1.51 23.12 -4.67
CA ARG A 183 -2.89 22.62 -4.53
C ARG A 183 -3.31 21.64 -5.64
N ARG A 184 -2.48 20.64 -5.87
CA ARG A 184 -2.69 19.59 -6.88
C ARG A 184 -1.88 18.35 -6.54
N THR A 185 -2.32 17.21 -7.04
CA THR A 185 -1.54 15.97 -6.99
C THR A 185 -0.58 15.90 -8.17
N THR A 186 0.40 15.01 -8.04
CA THR A 186 1.30 14.60 -9.13
C THR A 186 1.01 13.17 -9.55
N LEU A 187 1.45 12.78 -10.75
CA LEU A 187 1.25 11.44 -11.27
C LEU A 187 2.54 10.92 -11.92
N ALA A 188 2.95 9.70 -11.58
CA ALA A 188 4.07 9.03 -12.23
C ALA A 188 3.77 8.73 -13.70
N ALA A 189 4.83 8.59 -14.53
CA ALA A 189 4.69 8.38 -15.97
C ALA A 189 3.80 7.17 -16.34
N HIS A 190 3.94 6.04 -15.64
CA HIS A 190 3.10 4.86 -15.88
C HIS A 190 1.63 5.08 -15.45
N GLY A 191 1.37 5.99 -14.52
CA GLY A 191 0.02 6.43 -14.14
C GLY A 191 -0.67 7.21 -15.28
N LEU A 192 0.09 8.04 -16.01
CA LEU A 192 -0.42 8.78 -17.19
C LEU A 192 -0.83 7.83 -18.34
N CYS A 193 -0.26 6.62 -18.37
CA CYS A 193 -0.52 5.62 -19.40
C CYS A 193 -1.68 4.65 -19.07
N GLN A 194 -2.42 4.85 -17.97
CA GLN A 194 -3.46 3.88 -17.57
C GLN A 194 -4.55 3.68 -18.63
N LYS A 195 -4.92 4.73 -19.39
CA LYS A 195 -5.90 4.60 -20.47
C LYS A 195 -5.45 3.59 -21.55
N SER A 196 -4.17 3.59 -21.92
CA SER A 196 -3.65 2.64 -22.92
C SER A 196 -3.56 1.22 -22.39
N MET A 197 -3.40 1.04 -21.08
CA MET A 197 -3.46 -0.28 -20.43
C MET A 197 -4.89 -0.83 -20.41
N VAL A 198 -5.89 0.01 -20.13
CA VAL A 198 -7.31 -0.38 -20.15
C VAL A 198 -7.74 -0.85 -21.54
N TYR A 199 -7.37 -0.11 -22.59
CA TYR A 199 -7.72 -0.40 -23.98
C TYR A 199 -6.58 -1.09 -24.76
N SER A 200 -5.68 -1.78 -24.07
CA SER A 200 -4.57 -2.47 -24.71
C SER A 200 -5.09 -3.58 -25.64
N LYS A 201 -4.49 -3.70 -26.83
CA LYS A 201 -4.73 -4.82 -27.75
C LYS A 201 -4.38 -6.18 -27.14
N ASN A 202 -3.52 -6.20 -26.11
CA ASN A 202 -3.11 -7.40 -25.40
C ASN A 202 -3.98 -7.70 -24.16
N ARG A 203 -5.08 -6.97 -23.96
CA ARG A 203 -5.99 -7.21 -22.84
C ARG A 203 -6.69 -8.55 -23.02
N ILE A 204 -6.66 -9.39 -21.99
CA ILE A 204 -7.48 -10.61 -21.94
C ILE A 204 -8.94 -10.19 -21.78
N LEU A 205 -9.76 -10.40 -22.82
CA LEU A 205 -11.16 -9.98 -22.88
C LEU A 205 -12.15 -11.05 -22.40
N HIS A 206 -11.75 -12.33 -22.52
CA HIS A 206 -12.61 -13.48 -22.25
C HIS A 206 -11.80 -14.58 -21.55
N PRO A 207 -12.45 -15.51 -20.84
CA PRO A 207 -11.83 -16.75 -20.44
C PRO A 207 -11.29 -17.53 -21.64
N MET A 208 -10.10 -18.10 -21.48
CA MET A 208 -9.37 -18.81 -22.52
C MET A 208 -8.93 -20.17 -21.97
N LYS A 209 -9.04 -21.22 -22.78
CA LYS A 209 -8.60 -22.58 -22.46
C LYS A 209 -7.61 -23.04 -23.52
N ARG A 210 -6.51 -23.66 -23.10
CA ARG A 210 -5.54 -24.24 -24.03
C ARG A 210 -6.20 -25.38 -24.83
N VAL A 211 -6.02 -25.41 -26.15
CA VAL A 211 -6.77 -26.28 -27.07
C VAL A 211 -6.64 -27.77 -26.77
N ASP A 212 -5.48 -28.19 -26.32
CA ASP A 212 -5.10 -29.58 -26.03
C ASP A 212 -5.05 -29.86 -24.52
N PHE A 213 -5.83 -29.10 -23.72
CA PHE A 213 -6.04 -29.38 -22.30
C PHE A 213 -7.39 -30.05 -22.09
N ASP A 214 -7.38 -31.34 -21.79
CA ASP A 214 -8.56 -32.05 -21.25
C ASP A 214 -8.42 -32.23 -19.73
N VAL A 215 -9.46 -31.84 -18.99
CA VAL A 215 -9.49 -31.96 -17.52
C VAL A 215 -9.71 -33.42 -17.09
N ASP A 216 -10.41 -34.20 -17.91
CA ASP A 216 -10.79 -35.60 -17.67
C ASP A 216 -9.97 -36.60 -18.50
N GLY A 217 -9.06 -36.11 -19.34
CA GLY A 217 -8.27 -36.92 -20.25
C GLY A 217 -6.82 -36.46 -20.32
N GLU A 218 -6.29 -36.41 -21.54
CA GLU A 218 -4.90 -36.03 -21.79
C GLU A 218 -4.66 -34.54 -21.52
N ARG A 219 -3.86 -34.28 -20.48
CA ARG A 219 -3.57 -32.91 -20.02
C ARG A 219 -2.48 -32.22 -20.83
N ASN A 220 -1.67 -32.96 -21.58
CA ASN A 220 -0.58 -32.46 -22.45
C ASN A 220 0.30 -31.37 -21.79
N ILE A 221 0.86 -31.66 -20.60
CA ILE A 221 1.64 -30.67 -19.83
C ILE A 221 2.88 -30.17 -20.56
N GLN A 222 3.46 -30.99 -21.44
CA GLN A 222 4.63 -30.72 -22.28
C GLN A 222 4.39 -29.65 -23.36
N ASN A 223 3.12 -29.32 -23.61
CA ASN A 223 2.69 -28.35 -24.62
C ASN A 223 2.36 -26.96 -24.02
N ARG A 224 2.48 -26.78 -22.70
CA ARG A 224 2.34 -25.45 -22.07
C ARG A 224 3.39 -24.48 -22.64
N GLY A 225 2.93 -23.31 -23.11
CA GLY A 225 3.77 -22.32 -23.80
C GLY A 225 3.93 -22.55 -25.32
N LYS A 226 3.30 -23.59 -25.89
CA LYS A 226 3.34 -23.91 -27.33
C LYS A 226 1.95 -23.91 -27.96
N SER A 227 1.00 -24.62 -27.35
CA SER A 227 -0.35 -24.75 -27.91
C SER A 227 -1.17 -23.47 -27.75
N GLU A 228 -2.06 -23.26 -28.71
CA GLU A 228 -2.97 -22.11 -28.75
C GLU A 228 -4.10 -22.20 -27.72
N PHE A 229 -4.90 -21.14 -27.65
CA PHE A 229 -6.04 -21.04 -26.75
C PHE A 229 -7.33 -20.82 -27.55
N VAL A 230 -8.41 -21.43 -27.07
CA VAL A 230 -9.77 -21.17 -27.51
C VAL A 230 -10.52 -20.39 -26.45
N ARG A 231 -11.44 -19.53 -26.90
CA ARG A 231 -12.37 -18.82 -26.01
C ARG A 231 -13.37 -19.82 -25.43
N ILE A 232 -13.64 -19.69 -24.14
CA ILE A 232 -14.69 -20.44 -23.44
C ILE A 232 -15.60 -19.48 -22.65
N SER A 233 -16.72 -19.98 -22.14
CA SER A 233 -17.61 -19.20 -21.26
C SER A 233 -17.01 -19.06 -19.86
N TRP A 234 -17.55 -18.13 -19.07
CA TRP A 234 -17.20 -18.03 -17.65
C TRP A 234 -17.63 -19.26 -16.87
N ASP A 235 -18.83 -19.79 -17.14
CA ASP A 235 -19.34 -20.98 -16.46
C ASP A 235 -18.44 -22.19 -16.70
N GLU A 236 -18.03 -22.44 -17.96
CA GLU A 236 -17.11 -23.52 -18.29
C GLU A 236 -15.75 -23.33 -17.61
N ALA A 237 -15.20 -22.11 -17.63
CA ALA A 237 -13.92 -21.82 -17.01
C ALA A 237 -13.95 -22.06 -15.49
N LEU A 238 -15.02 -21.60 -14.83
CA LEU A 238 -15.22 -21.78 -13.39
C LEU A 238 -15.45 -23.24 -13.04
N ASP A 239 -16.25 -23.98 -13.81
CA ASP A 239 -16.49 -25.41 -13.58
C ASP A 239 -15.18 -26.22 -13.67
N ILE A 240 -14.36 -25.97 -14.68
CA ILE A 240 -13.03 -26.60 -14.82
C ILE A 240 -12.17 -26.30 -13.60
N VAL A 241 -12.07 -25.03 -13.19
CA VAL A 241 -11.23 -24.61 -12.06
C VAL A 241 -11.74 -25.20 -10.74
N VAL A 242 -13.05 -25.16 -10.48
CA VAL A 242 -13.68 -25.70 -9.26
C VAL A 242 -13.48 -27.22 -9.19
N LYS A 243 -13.65 -27.93 -10.31
CA LYS A 243 -13.41 -29.37 -10.39
C LYS A 243 -11.97 -29.72 -10.03
N GLU A 244 -11.00 -28.98 -10.56
CA GLU A 244 -9.59 -29.19 -10.26
C GLU A 244 -9.20 -28.80 -8.83
N ILE A 245 -9.78 -27.74 -8.27
CA ILE A 245 -9.57 -27.38 -6.86
C ILE A 245 -10.07 -28.52 -5.96
N LYS A 246 -11.29 -29.03 -6.20
CA LYS A 246 -11.86 -30.15 -5.43
C LYS A 246 -11.02 -31.41 -5.55
N ARG A 247 -10.60 -31.76 -6.78
CA ARG A 247 -9.73 -32.92 -7.04
C ARG A 247 -8.39 -32.79 -6.31
N SER A 248 -7.71 -31.65 -6.44
CA SER A 248 -6.41 -31.41 -5.78
C SER A 248 -6.54 -31.45 -4.26
N LYS A 249 -7.59 -30.85 -3.69
CA LYS A 249 -7.84 -30.85 -2.25
C LYS A 249 -8.07 -32.24 -1.67
N ALA A 250 -8.47 -33.23 -2.46
CA ALA A 250 -8.55 -34.63 -2.02
C ALA A 250 -7.17 -35.17 -1.58
N HIS A 251 -6.07 -34.58 -2.04
CA HIS A 251 -4.70 -34.90 -1.58
C HIS A 251 -4.24 -34.07 -0.38
N GLY A 252 -5.03 -33.07 0.05
CA GLY A 252 -4.73 -32.19 1.18
C GLY A 252 -4.95 -30.71 0.84
N PRO A 253 -5.21 -29.84 1.86
CA PRO A 253 -5.48 -28.43 1.65
C PRO A 253 -4.29 -27.66 1.03
N GLY A 254 -3.06 -28.16 1.22
CA GLY A 254 -1.84 -27.57 0.64
C GLY A 254 -1.57 -27.94 -0.82
N ALA A 255 -2.37 -28.82 -1.44
CA ALA A 255 -2.11 -29.32 -2.80
C ALA A 255 -2.32 -28.27 -3.90
N VAL A 256 -2.97 -27.15 -3.59
CA VAL A 256 -3.18 -26.03 -4.51
C VAL A 256 -2.14 -24.95 -4.22
N LEU A 257 -1.16 -24.78 -5.10
CA LEU A 257 -0.19 -23.67 -5.03
C LEU A 257 -0.81 -22.40 -5.62
N VAL A 258 -0.69 -21.28 -4.89
CA VAL A 258 -1.15 -19.97 -5.33
C VAL A 258 -0.06 -18.92 -5.15
N THR A 259 0.02 -17.98 -6.08
CA THR A 259 1.02 -16.91 -6.07
C THR A 259 0.43 -15.66 -6.72
N HIS A 260 1.04 -14.52 -6.40
CA HIS A 260 0.76 -13.21 -6.97
C HIS A 260 2.08 -12.42 -7.05
N GLY A 261 2.13 -11.38 -7.88
CA GLY A 261 3.27 -10.46 -7.88
C GLY A 261 3.33 -9.61 -6.60
N SER A 262 4.48 -8.98 -6.33
CA SER A 262 4.65 -8.07 -5.18
C SER A 262 3.74 -6.84 -5.23
N HIS A 263 3.34 -6.43 -6.43
CA HIS A 263 2.44 -5.29 -6.66
C HIS A 263 1.15 -5.72 -7.36
N HIS A 264 0.11 -4.90 -7.20
CA HIS A 264 -1.23 -5.13 -7.77
C HIS A 264 -1.84 -3.81 -8.23
N GLN A 265 -2.96 -3.86 -8.95
CA GLN A 265 -3.74 -2.65 -9.22
C GLN A 265 -4.18 -1.99 -7.91
N TRP A 266 -4.14 -0.66 -7.89
CA TRP A 266 -4.53 0.14 -6.73
C TRP A 266 -5.98 -0.11 -6.33
N GLY A 267 -6.22 -0.16 -5.01
CA GLY A 267 -7.55 -0.27 -4.41
C GLY A 267 -7.58 -1.26 -3.25
N ASN A 268 -7.77 -0.76 -2.02
CA ASN A 268 -7.64 -1.55 -0.79
C ASN A 268 -8.51 -2.82 -0.77
N LEU A 269 -9.76 -2.74 -1.24
CA LEU A 269 -10.68 -3.89 -1.24
C LEU A 269 -10.25 -4.96 -2.25
N GLY A 270 -9.90 -4.56 -3.46
CA GLY A 270 -9.52 -5.47 -4.55
C GLY A 270 -8.07 -5.94 -4.51
N HIS A 271 -7.23 -5.34 -3.65
CA HIS A 271 -5.83 -5.69 -3.51
C HIS A 271 -5.65 -7.17 -3.12
N TYR A 272 -4.53 -7.79 -3.51
CA TYR A 272 -4.30 -9.22 -3.23
C TYR A 272 -4.27 -9.53 -1.73
N LEU A 273 -3.77 -8.60 -0.91
CA LEU A 273 -3.78 -8.72 0.56
C LEU A 273 -5.19 -8.77 1.16
N SER A 274 -6.20 -8.37 0.37
CA SER A 274 -7.62 -8.36 0.70
C SER A 274 -8.38 -9.48 -0.02
N ALA A 275 -8.78 -9.27 -1.27
CA ALA A 275 -9.70 -10.17 -1.95
C ALA A 275 -9.09 -11.54 -2.25
N PHE A 276 -7.85 -11.58 -2.72
CA PHE A 276 -7.15 -12.83 -3.03
C PHE A 276 -6.91 -13.65 -1.75
N ASN A 277 -6.39 -13.02 -0.69
CA ASN A 277 -6.20 -13.70 0.60
C ASN A 277 -7.52 -14.19 1.19
N ARG A 278 -8.59 -13.38 1.15
CA ARG A 278 -9.92 -13.80 1.62
C ARG A 278 -10.38 -15.08 0.92
N PHE A 279 -10.31 -15.11 -0.41
CA PHE A 279 -10.77 -16.24 -1.21
C PHE A 279 -9.98 -17.52 -0.90
N TRP A 280 -8.65 -17.43 -0.92
CA TRP A 280 -7.81 -18.62 -0.75
C TRP A 280 -7.74 -19.12 0.71
N ASN A 281 -7.92 -18.24 1.70
CA ASN A 281 -8.03 -18.66 3.10
C ASN A 281 -9.27 -19.51 3.35
N LEU A 282 -10.39 -19.24 2.65
CA LEU A 282 -11.61 -20.05 2.75
C LEU A 282 -11.49 -21.42 2.08
N ILE A 283 -10.60 -21.55 1.09
CA ILE A 283 -10.41 -22.80 0.34
C ILE A 283 -9.34 -23.68 1.00
N GLY A 284 -8.26 -23.09 1.51
CA GLY A 284 -7.02 -23.78 1.85
C GLY A 284 -6.12 -23.94 0.62
N CYS A 285 -4.85 -23.53 0.77
CA CYS A 285 -3.85 -23.56 -0.29
C CYS A 285 -2.42 -23.55 0.30
N SER A 286 -1.42 -23.83 -0.54
CA SER A 286 -0.04 -23.43 -0.31
C SER A 286 0.19 -22.06 -0.96
N LYS A 287 0.47 -21.04 -0.16
CA LYS A 287 0.84 -19.71 -0.67
C LYS A 287 2.34 -19.65 -0.89
N LEU A 288 2.77 -19.23 -2.09
CA LEU A 288 4.18 -18.89 -2.30
C LEU A 288 4.46 -17.56 -1.61
N HIS A 289 5.22 -17.60 -0.51
CA HIS A 289 5.61 -16.41 0.22
C HIS A 289 6.65 -15.63 -0.58
N ASN A 290 6.41 -14.33 -0.77
CA ASN A 290 7.36 -13.46 -1.46
C ASN A 290 8.59 -13.24 -0.55
N ASN A 291 9.77 -13.26 -1.15
CA ASN A 291 10.95 -12.68 -0.51
C ASN A 291 10.71 -11.18 -0.24
N PRO A 292 11.41 -10.57 0.75
CA PRO A 292 11.32 -9.15 1.03
C PRO A 292 12.08 -8.36 -0.04
N ASP A 293 11.64 -8.50 -1.29
CA ASP A 293 12.34 -8.12 -2.50
C ASP A 293 12.83 -6.67 -2.45
N SER A 294 12.01 -5.77 -1.93
CA SER A 294 12.29 -4.36 -1.86
C SER A 294 13.21 -3.99 -0.69
N TRP A 295 13.41 -4.89 0.27
CA TRP A 295 14.15 -4.68 1.52
C TRP A 295 15.35 -5.61 1.72
N GLU A 296 15.68 -6.53 0.80
CA GLU A 296 16.65 -7.62 1.00
C GLU A 296 17.80 -7.32 1.97
N GLY A 297 18.72 -6.41 1.63
CA GLY A 297 19.87 -6.06 2.48
C GLY A 297 19.50 -5.44 3.82
N TRP A 298 18.38 -4.72 3.90
CA TRP A 298 17.84 -4.20 5.16
C TRP A 298 17.29 -5.33 6.02
N TYR A 299 16.47 -6.20 5.44
CA TYR A 299 15.80 -7.29 6.15
C TYR A 299 16.79 -8.34 6.65
N TRP A 300 17.70 -8.81 5.78
CA TRP A 300 18.68 -9.86 6.09
C TRP A 300 19.98 -9.33 6.69
N GLY A 301 20.14 -8.01 6.81
CA GLY A 301 21.40 -7.37 7.21
C GLY A 301 21.24 -6.31 8.29
N ALA A 302 20.74 -5.13 7.89
CA ALA A 302 20.58 -4.00 8.80
C ALA A 302 19.68 -4.32 10.01
N MET A 303 18.66 -5.18 9.83
CA MET A 303 17.78 -5.60 10.91
C MET A 303 18.54 -6.18 12.11
N HIS A 304 19.64 -6.90 11.85
CA HIS A 304 20.48 -7.46 12.91
C HIS A 304 21.38 -6.42 13.62
N HIS A 305 21.47 -5.18 13.10
CA HIS A 305 22.25 -4.10 13.71
C HIS A 305 21.39 -3.18 14.58
N TRP A 306 20.12 -2.98 14.24
CA TRP A 306 19.26 -2.01 14.93
C TRP A 306 17.80 -2.44 15.14
N GLY A 307 17.44 -3.68 14.82
CA GLY A 307 16.05 -4.13 14.85
C GLY A 307 15.22 -3.58 13.70
N ASN A 308 14.14 -2.85 13.99
CA ASN A 308 13.16 -2.38 12.99
C ASN A 308 12.47 -3.51 12.20
N SER A 309 12.22 -4.67 12.82
CA SER A 309 11.57 -5.82 12.17
C SER A 309 10.17 -5.50 11.63
N LEU A 310 9.39 -4.67 12.34
CA LEU A 310 8.08 -4.18 11.89
C LEU A 310 8.14 -3.39 10.58
N ARG A 311 9.32 -2.86 10.22
CA ARG A 311 9.60 -2.12 8.99
C ARG A 311 10.61 -2.86 8.10
N LEU A 312 10.73 -4.17 8.25
CA LEU A 312 11.60 -5.01 7.42
C LEU A 312 13.08 -4.52 7.41
N GLY A 313 13.55 -3.99 8.54
CA GLY A 313 14.93 -3.56 8.75
C GLY A 313 15.25 -2.12 8.35
N THR A 314 14.28 -1.33 7.87
CA THR A 314 14.47 0.11 7.62
C THR A 314 14.10 0.94 8.86
N PRO A 315 14.76 2.08 9.15
CA PRO A 315 14.41 2.92 10.27
C PRO A 315 13.10 3.68 9.98
N GLU A 316 12.59 4.37 11.00
CA GLU A 316 11.45 5.26 10.82
C GLU A 316 11.84 6.51 10.03
N PHE A 317 10.83 7.22 9.54
CA PHE A 317 10.99 8.49 8.83
C PHE A 317 11.30 9.65 9.81
N TYR A 318 12.28 9.48 10.71
CA TYR A 318 12.71 10.50 11.68
C TYR A 318 13.19 11.78 11.00
N GLY A 319 13.79 11.67 9.80
CA GLY A 319 14.15 12.81 8.97
C GLY A 319 12.93 13.45 8.33
N THR A 320 12.28 14.36 9.07
CA THR A 320 11.15 15.14 8.55
C THR A 320 11.62 16.16 7.51
N VAL A 321 10.69 16.58 6.65
CA VAL A 321 10.92 17.66 5.67
C VAL A 321 11.25 18.96 6.41
N GLU A 322 10.56 19.22 7.52
CA GLU A 322 10.78 20.44 8.31
C GLU A 322 12.16 20.48 8.94
N ASP A 323 12.62 19.41 9.59
CA ASP A 323 13.96 19.33 10.17
C ASP A 323 15.03 19.49 9.09
N CYS A 324 14.85 18.82 7.94
CA CYS A 324 15.81 18.90 6.84
C CYS A 324 15.96 20.33 6.29
N LEU A 325 14.84 21.02 6.00
CA LEU A 325 14.87 22.38 5.47
C LEU A 325 15.41 23.40 6.49
N LYS A 326 15.22 23.16 7.79
CA LYS A 326 15.78 24.02 8.84
C LYS A 326 17.27 23.77 9.02
N GLU A 327 17.67 22.53 9.20
CA GLU A 327 18.92 22.17 9.86
C GLU A 327 19.97 21.54 8.94
N ALA A 328 19.60 20.95 7.80
CA ALA A 328 20.54 20.17 6.99
C ALA A 328 21.55 21.05 6.24
N GLU A 329 22.84 20.69 6.31
CA GLU A 329 23.95 21.40 5.67
C GLU A 329 24.55 20.60 4.50
N LEU A 330 24.14 19.34 4.34
CA LEU A 330 24.50 18.43 3.27
C LEU A 330 23.42 17.37 3.10
N MET A 331 23.11 16.98 1.86
CA MET A 331 22.33 15.78 1.55
C MET A 331 23.17 14.80 0.72
N VAL A 332 23.21 13.54 1.15
CA VAL A 332 23.88 12.45 0.44
C VAL A 332 22.85 11.42 -0.02
N PHE A 333 22.58 11.38 -1.32
CA PHE A 333 21.70 10.41 -1.96
C PHE A 333 22.51 9.16 -2.32
N TRP A 334 22.32 8.04 -1.63
CA TRP A 334 23.06 6.79 -1.89
C TRP A 334 22.12 5.72 -2.40
N SER A 335 22.33 5.27 -3.65
CA SER A 335 21.42 4.36 -4.35
C SER A 335 19.97 4.87 -4.34
N SER A 336 19.79 6.19 -4.46
CA SER A 336 18.51 6.89 -4.28
C SER A 336 18.17 7.70 -5.53
N ASP A 337 17.08 7.28 -6.20
CA ASP A 337 16.47 7.97 -7.35
C ASP A 337 14.96 8.15 -7.08
N PRO A 338 14.57 9.06 -6.15
CA PRO A 338 13.17 9.26 -5.80
C PRO A 338 12.32 9.76 -6.96
N ASP A 339 12.87 10.53 -7.91
CA ASP A 339 12.11 11.05 -9.06
C ASP A 339 11.68 9.94 -10.03
N ALA A 340 12.43 8.84 -10.13
CA ALA A 340 12.03 7.68 -10.91
C ALA A 340 11.23 6.64 -10.11
N SER A 341 11.56 6.42 -8.84
CA SER A 341 11.08 5.27 -8.07
C SER A 341 9.70 5.45 -7.45
N TYR A 342 9.37 6.65 -6.97
CA TYR A 342 8.14 6.91 -6.17
C TYR A 342 7.33 8.13 -6.66
N GLY A 343 7.56 8.55 -7.91
CA GLY A 343 6.85 9.66 -8.53
C GLY A 343 7.31 11.03 -8.06
N TYR A 344 6.56 12.07 -8.43
CA TYR A 344 7.02 13.46 -8.38
C TYR A 344 6.58 14.26 -7.14
N GLU A 345 5.95 13.60 -6.16
CA GLU A 345 5.40 14.31 -4.98
C GLU A 345 6.51 14.92 -4.11
N GLY A 346 7.64 14.22 -3.98
CA GLY A 346 8.81 14.71 -3.25
C GLY A 346 9.66 15.72 -4.04
N THR A 347 9.45 15.88 -5.35
CA THR A 347 10.29 16.71 -6.22
C THR A 347 10.26 18.16 -5.77
N VAL A 348 9.07 18.72 -5.47
CA VAL A 348 8.94 20.10 -4.97
C VAL A 348 9.70 20.34 -3.66
N ARG A 349 9.80 19.32 -2.79
CA ARG A 349 10.50 19.42 -1.51
C ARG A 349 12.01 19.43 -1.71
N ARG A 350 12.51 18.61 -2.65
CA ARG A 350 13.93 18.63 -3.05
C ARG A 350 14.30 19.94 -3.73
N GLU A 351 13.38 20.52 -4.48
CA GLU A 351 13.54 21.86 -5.05
C GLU A 351 13.65 22.95 -3.98
N TRP A 352 12.86 22.89 -2.90
CA TRP A 352 13.02 23.79 -1.76
C TRP A 352 14.40 23.65 -1.09
N ALA A 353 14.90 22.43 -0.92
CA ALA A 353 16.25 22.21 -0.40
C ALA A 353 17.34 22.81 -1.31
N ARG A 354 17.16 22.69 -2.63
CA ARG A 354 18.04 23.34 -3.63
C ARG A 354 17.95 24.88 -3.55
N GLU A 355 16.75 25.43 -3.40
CA GLU A 355 16.51 26.87 -3.23
C GLU A 355 17.12 27.44 -1.93
N LEU A 356 17.25 26.60 -0.91
CA LEU A 356 17.96 26.90 0.34
C LEU A 356 19.49 26.71 0.23
N GLY A 357 19.99 26.30 -0.93
CA GLY A 357 21.41 26.11 -1.20
C GLY A 357 22.04 24.92 -0.48
N ILE A 358 21.24 23.92 -0.07
CA ILE A 358 21.76 22.71 0.58
C ILE A 358 22.56 21.90 -0.45
N PRO A 359 23.89 21.70 -0.27
CA PRO A 359 24.70 20.92 -1.18
C PRO A 359 24.23 19.46 -1.26
N MET A 360 24.32 18.89 -2.46
CA MET A 360 23.87 17.52 -2.73
C MET A 360 25.00 16.68 -3.32
N VAL A 361 25.13 15.45 -2.82
CA VAL A 361 26.04 14.42 -3.30
C VAL A 361 25.21 13.20 -3.69
N HIS A 362 25.49 12.61 -4.84
CA HIS A 362 24.80 11.44 -5.38
C HIS A 362 25.81 10.30 -5.55
N ILE A 363 25.60 9.20 -4.84
CA ILE A 363 26.40 7.97 -4.91
C ILE A 363 25.57 6.90 -5.59
N ASP A 364 25.85 6.67 -6.87
CA ASP A 364 25.11 5.74 -7.71
C ASP A 364 25.98 5.36 -8.93
N PRO A 365 26.13 4.07 -9.31
CA PRO A 365 26.85 3.69 -10.52
C PRO A 365 26.28 4.29 -11.82
N PHE A 366 25.02 4.73 -11.81
CA PHE A 366 24.35 5.40 -12.90
C PHE A 366 24.06 6.86 -12.51
N LEU A 367 24.27 7.81 -13.43
CA LEU A 367 23.81 9.19 -13.23
C LEU A 367 22.27 9.20 -13.34
N ASN A 368 21.64 8.94 -12.21
CA ASN A 368 20.21 8.71 -12.11
C ASN A 368 19.39 10.00 -12.31
N HIS A 369 18.06 9.87 -12.41
CA HIS A 369 17.19 10.97 -12.82
C HIS A 369 17.22 12.12 -11.80
N THR A 370 17.18 11.79 -10.51
CA THR A 370 17.32 12.78 -9.43
C THR A 370 18.67 13.49 -9.45
N ALA A 371 19.78 12.78 -9.66
CA ALA A 371 21.12 13.38 -9.76
C ALA A 371 21.23 14.33 -10.98
N ALA A 372 20.71 13.92 -12.13
CA ALA A 372 20.68 14.74 -13.34
C ALA A 372 19.79 16.00 -13.17
N HIS A 373 18.71 15.90 -12.39
CA HIS A 373 17.76 16.99 -12.17
C HIS A 373 18.24 18.01 -11.12
N LEU A 374 18.71 17.54 -9.97
CA LEU A 374 19.11 18.41 -8.85
C LEU A 374 20.54 18.94 -8.97
N GLY A 375 21.41 18.24 -9.70
CA GLY A 375 22.82 18.57 -9.81
C GLY A 375 23.61 18.23 -8.55
N GLY A 376 24.79 18.82 -8.40
CA GLY A 376 25.71 18.51 -7.30
C GLY A 376 26.80 17.50 -7.70
N LYS A 377 27.47 16.90 -6.72
CA LYS A 377 28.57 15.97 -6.97
C LYS A 377 28.05 14.56 -7.18
N TRP A 378 28.27 13.99 -8.35
CA TRP A 378 28.02 12.57 -8.62
C TRP A 378 29.31 11.76 -8.40
N ILE A 379 29.17 10.63 -7.69
CA ILE A 379 30.19 9.63 -7.40
C ILE A 379 29.66 8.29 -7.92
N SER A 380 30.42 7.66 -8.81
CA SER A 380 30.02 6.44 -9.52
C SER A 380 30.87 5.24 -9.10
N PRO A 381 30.56 4.58 -7.98
CA PRO A 381 31.25 3.34 -7.61
C PRO A 381 30.93 2.23 -8.61
N LYS A 382 31.83 1.25 -8.74
CA LYS A 382 31.53 -0.01 -9.40
C LYS A 382 30.33 -0.69 -8.69
N PRO A 383 29.35 -1.26 -9.41
CA PRO A 383 28.23 -1.94 -8.79
C PRO A 383 28.68 -3.04 -7.81
N GLY A 384 28.14 -3.02 -6.59
CA GLY A 384 28.45 -4.01 -5.56
C GLY A 384 29.68 -3.68 -4.71
N THR A 385 30.32 -2.52 -4.88
CA THR A 385 31.49 -2.11 -4.10
C THR A 385 31.18 -0.97 -3.11
N ASP A 386 29.91 -0.62 -2.91
CA ASP A 386 29.47 0.46 -2.04
C ASP A 386 29.96 0.32 -0.59
N SER A 387 30.06 -0.93 -0.08
CA SER A 387 30.57 -1.17 1.26
C SER A 387 32.04 -0.79 1.42
N ALA A 388 32.87 -0.95 0.38
CA ALA A 388 34.27 -0.52 0.40
C ALA A 388 34.37 1.02 0.46
N LEU A 389 33.54 1.71 -0.33
CA LEU A 389 33.44 3.17 -0.27
C LEU A 389 33.05 3.64 1.15
N ALA A 390 32.01 3.03 1.74
CA ALA A 390 31.53 3.38 3.07
C ALA A 390 32.57 3.10 4.16
N GLN A 391 33.29 1.98 4.09
CA GLN A 391 34.36 1.64 5.05
C GLN A 391 35.52 2.64 5.00
N ALA A 392 35.84 3.16 3.81
CA ALA A 392 36.85 4.21 3.68
C ALA A 392 36.39 5.58 4.21
N LEU A 393 35.09 5.89 4.16
CA LEU A 393 34.55 7.05 4.88
C LEU A 393 34.76 6.87 6.39
N CYS A 394 34.42 5.69 6.93
CA CYS A 394 34.64 5.37 8.35
C CYS A 394 36.12 5.47 8.74
N TYR A 395 37.04 4.99 7.89
CA TYR A 395 38.48 5.10 8.13
C TYR A 395 38.89 6.55 8.36
N VAL A 396 38.52 7.45 7.44
CA VAL A 396 38.83 8.88 7.57
C VAL A 396 38.20 9.48 8.81
N TRP A 397 36.94 9.16 9.11
CA TRP A 397 36.28 9.65 10.33
C TRP A 397 36.97 9.18 11.61
N ILE A 398 37.44 7.94 11.66
CA ILE A 398 38.15 7.40 12.82
C ILE A 398 39.52 8.06 12.98
N THR A 399 40.29 8.20 11.89
CA THR A 399 41.65 8.73 11.95
C THR A 399 41.71 10.24 12.14
N GLU A 400 40.66 10.96 11.72
CA GLU A 400 40.56 12.42 11.83
C GLU A 400 39.58 12.89 12.93
N ASP A 401 39.05 11.96 13.74
CA ASP A 401 38.10 12.25 14.83
C ASP A 401 36.81 12.98 14.37
N LEU A 402 36.28 12.63 13.19
CA LEU A 402 35.12 13.27 12.55
C LEU A 402 33.80 12.46 12.71
N TYR A 403 33.62 11.83 13.87
CA TYR A 403 32.39 11.10 14.21
C TYR A 403 31.93 11.46 15.62
N ASP A 404 30.66 11.19 15.91
CA ASP A 404 30.06 11.44 17.21
C ASP A 404 30.48 10.37 18.22
N LYS A 405 31.53 10.69 18.97
CA LYS A 405 32.08 9.80 20.00
C LYS A 405 31.07 9.49 21.10
N GLU A 406 30.27 10.48 21.52
CA GLU A 406 29.28 10.31 22.59
C GLU A 406 28.14 9.39 22.15
N PHE A 407 27.62 9.58 20.93
CA PHE A 407 26.59 8.69 20.39
C PHE A 407 27.12 7.27 20.25
N VAL A 408 28.31 7.10 19.67
CA VAL A 408 28.92 5.78 19.51
C VAL A 408 29.10 5.08 20.86
N GLU A 409 29.66 5.76 21.85
CA GLU A 409 29.84 5.21 23.20
C GLU A 409 28.51 4.80 23.86
N LYS A 410 27.46 5.64 23.75
CA LYS A 410 26.21 5.44 24.49
C LYS A 410 25.17 4.60 23.76
N ARG A 411 25.23 4.50 22.43
CA ARG A 411 24.14 3.97 21.58
C ARG A 411 24.57 2.85 20.65
N THR A 412 25.82 2.39 20.72
CA THR A 412 26.31 1.28 19.90
C THR A 412 27.00 0.21 20.75
N THR A 413 27.24 -0.95 20.15
CA THR A 413 28.01 -2.04 20.74
C THR A 413 28.99 -2.59 19.70
N GLY A 414 30.13 -3.13 20.15
CA GLY A 414 31.14 -3.72 19.26
C GLY A 414 31.93 -2.70 18.41
N PHE A 415 31.91 -1.40 18.77
CA PHE A 415 32.60 -0.38 18.00
C PHE A 415 34.13 -0.53 18.02
N ASP A 416 34.73 -0.97 19.13
CA ASP A 416 36.19 -1.15 19.22
C ASP A 416 36.68 -2.24 18.26
N ASP A 417 36.00 -3.39 18.20
CA ASP A 417 36.31 -4.45 17.23
C ASP A 417 36.12 -3.98 15.79
N TRP A 418 35.05 -3.22 15.53
CA TRP A 418 34.79 -2.60 14.23
C TRP A 418 35.88 -1.61 13.83
N LYS A 419 36.31 -0.75 14.77
CA LYS A 419 37.39 0.21 14.58
C LYS A 419 38.70 -0.50 14.26
N ALA A 420 39.07 -1.53 15.01
CA ALA A 420 40.26 -2.34 14.74
C ALA A 420 40.22 -2.95 13.32
N TYR A 421 39.06 -3.43 12.87
CA TYR A 421 38.87 -3.92 11.50
C TYR A 421 39.01 -2.83 10.42
N ILE A 422 38.46 -1.64 10.66
CA ILE A 422 38.58 -0.52 9.74
C ILE A 422 40.03 -0.05 9.63
N LEU A 423 40.76 -0.01 10.75
CA LEU A 423 42.16 0.36 10.79
C LEU A 423 43.11 -0.74 10.28
N GLY A 424 42.59 -1.94 10.01
CA GLY A 424 43.37 -3.08 9.51
C GLY A 424 44.14 -3.84 10.57
N GLU A 425 43.88 -3.56 11.86
CA GLU A 425 44.53 -4.20 12.99
C GLU A 425 44.13 -5.68 13.13
N SER A 426 42.91 -6.04 12.72
CA SER A 426 42.39 -7.41 12.84
C SER A 426 42.54 -8.27 11.58
N ASP A 427 42.71 -7.67 10.40
CA ASP A 427 42.80 -8.39 9.11
C ASP A 427 44.01 -8.02 8.24
N GLY A 428 44.88 -7.13 8.73
CA GLY A 428 46.09 -6.67 8.05
C GLY A 428 45.84 -5.68 6.90
N THR A 429 44.59 -5.27 6.64
CA THR A 429 44.25 -4.38 5.52
C THR A 429 43.49 -3.15 6.02
N ALA A 430 44.20 -2.03 6.18
CA ALA A 430 43.56 -0.76 6.51
C ALA A 430 42.61 -0.33 5.38
N LYS A 431 41.38 0.04 5.73
CA LYS A 431 40.32 0.42 4.77
C LYS A 431 40.50 1.86 4.27
N THR A 432 41.68 2.20 3.78
CA THR A 432 42.07 3.57 3.39
C THR A 432 41.31 4.07 2.15
N PRO A 433 41.30 5.39 1.88
CA PRO A 433 40.81 5.94 0.61
C PRO A 433 41.49 5.34 -0.63
N GLU A 434 42.78 5.02 -0.54
CA GLU A 434 43.55 4.37 -1.61
C GLU A 434 43.16 2.90 -1.79
N TRP A 435 42.90 2.17 -0.70
CA TRP A 435 42.40 0.80 -0.75
C TRP A 435 41.06 0.72 -1.49
N GLN A 436 40.09 1.57 -1.12
CA GLN A 436 38.79 1.53 -1.79
C GLN A 436 38.88 1.96 -3.25
N GLU A 437 39.87 2.78 -3.66
CA GLU A 437 39.99 3.23 -5.05
C GLU A 437 40.23 2.05 -6.00
N ALA A 438 41.02 1.07 -5.56
CA ALA A 438 41.22 -0.18 -6.30
C ALA A 438 39.93 -1.01 -6.43
N GLU A 439 39.09 -1.02 -5.39
CA GLU A 439 37.83 -1.76 -5.36
C GLU A 439 36.73 -1.08 -6.19
N THR A 440 36.50 0.21 -5.92
CA THR A 440 35.33 0.97 -6.37
C THR A 440 35.58 1.74 -7.66
N ARG A 441 36.84 2.04 -7.98
CA ARG A 441 37.29 3.00 -9.01
C ARG A 441 36.95 4.46 -8.73
N VAL A 442 36.45 4.78 -7.54
CA VAL A 442 36.25 6.17 -7.09
C VAL A 442 37.60 6.70 -6.62
N PRO A 443 38.08 7.84 -7.15
CA PRO A 443 39.38 8.38 -6.76
C PRO A 443 39.44 8.66 -5.25
N ALA A 444 40.54 8.26 -4.59
CA ALA A 444 40.74 8.42 -3.14
C ALA A 444 40.52 9.86 -2.65
N ARG A 445 40.89 10.84 -3.48
CA ARG A 445 40.68 12.27 -3.19
C ARG A 445 39.20 12.64 -3.02
N GLU A 446 38.30 12.00 -3.76
CA GLU A 446 36.86 12.27 -3.69
C GLU A 446 36.26 11.71 -2.41
N VAL A 447 36.67 10.50 -2.03
CA VAL A 447 36.24 9.85 -0.79
C VAL A 447 36.72 10.64 0.43
N ARG A 448 37.98 11.07 0.43
CA ARG A 448 38.54 11.91 1.50
C ARG A 448 37.80 13.25 1.61
N ALA A 449 37.51 13.90 0.49
CA ALA A 449 36.77 15.15 0.47
C ALA A 449 35.34 14.96 1.01
N LEU A 450 34.63 13.91 0.57
CA LEU A 450 33.30 13.60 1.06
C LEU A 450 33.31 13.25 2.56
N ALA A 451 34.25 12.43 3.02
CA ALA A 451 34.35 12.06 4.43
C ALA A 451 34.53 13.30 5.32
N ARG A 452 35.45 14.21 4.96
CA ARG A 452 35.68 15.46 5.70
C ARG A 452 34.48 16.39 5.66
N GLN A 453 33.85 16.53 4.50
CA GLN A 453 32.67 17.38 4.36
C GLN A 453 31.48 16.85 5.16
N TRP A 454 31.22 15.54 5.10
CA TRP A 454 30.13 14.90 5.83
C TRP A 454 30.41 14.95 7.34
N GLY A 455 31.58 14.53 7.79
CA GLY A 455 31.92 14.50 9.22
C GLY A 455 31.98 15.86 9.91
N SER A 456 31.95 16.98 9.15
CA SER A 456 31.91 18.35 9.69
C SER A 456 30.57 19.06 9.49
N LYS A 457 29.56 18.39 8.93
CA LYS A 457 28.26 18.99 8.59
C LYS A 457 27.09 18.16 9.07
N LYS A 458 26.01 18.84 9.45
CA LYS A 458 24.70 18.22 9.67
C LYS A 458 24.20 17.61 8.37
N THR A 459 24.28 16.29 8.25
CA THR A 459 24.08 15.59 6.99
C THR A 459 22.85 14.69 7.02
N TYR A 460 22.02 14.83 5.99
CA TYR A 460 20.96 13.89 5.69
C TYR A 460 21.44 12.78 4.75
N LEU A 461 21.34 11.53 5.20
CA LEU A 461 21.64 10.35 4.38
C LEU A 461 20.37 9.84 3.71
N GLY A 462 20.21 10.12 2.43
CA GLY A 462 19.17 9.56 1.57
C GLY A 462 19.53 8.16 1.08
N ALA A 463 19.43 7.14 1.93
CA ALA A 463 19.70 5.75 1.56
C ALA A 463 18.49 5.11 0.87
N GLY A 464 18.64 4.73 -0.41
CA GLY A 464 17.58 4.09 -1.17
C GLY A 464 16.44 5.03 -1.59
N GLY A 465 15.45 4.51 -2.34
CA GLY A 465 14.40 5.31 -2.98
C GLY A 465 13.50 6.08 -2.00
N TRP A 466 13.34 5.59 -0.77
CA TRP A 466 12.61 6.28 0.30
C TRP A 466 13.47 7.28 1.08
N GLY A 467 14.78 7.25 0.88
CA GLY A 467 15.76 8.00 1.66
C GLY A 467 16.11 7.36 3.00
N CYS A 468 15.39 6.34 3.43
CA CYS A 468 15.67 5.56 4.64
C CYS A 468 15.56 4.05 4.39
N GLY A 469 15.59 3.60 3.15
CA GLY A 469 15.30 2.22 2.84
C GLY A 469 15.12 1.95 1.36
N LEU A 470 14.94 0.68 1.03
CA LEU A 470 14.97 0.17 -0.33
C LEU A 470 16.36 0.30 -0.96
N GLY A 471 16.46 0.81 -2.18
CA GLY A 471 17.73 1.01 -2.88
C GLY A 471 18.16 -0.24 -3.64
N GLY A 472 18.51 -0.06 -4.91
CA GLY A 472 19.00 -1.15 -5.77
C GLY A 472 20.26 -1.80 -5.21
N ALA A 473 21.13 -1.03 -4.55
CA ALA A 473 22.33 -1.54 -3.90
C ALA A 473 22.02 -2.62 -2.84
N GLY A 474 20.87 -2.55 -2.17
CA GLY A 474 20.44 -3.53 -1.17
C GLY A 474 19.99 -4.88 -1.76
N ARG A 475 19.85 -5.00 -3.08
CA ARG A 475 19.27 -6.17 -3.77
C ARG A 475 20.28 -6.93 -4.64
N GLY A 476 21.57 -6.78 -4.34
CA GLY A 476 22.67 -7.50 -4.98
C GLY A 476 23.42 -8.41 -4.02
N PRO A 477 24.46 -9.13 -4.49
CA PRO A 477 25.28 -10.02 -3.66
C PRO A 477 25.89 -9.34 -2.42
N MET A 478 26.18 -8.04 -2.53
CA MET A 478 26.74 -7.22 -1.44
C MET A 478 25.69 -6.37 -0.72
N GLY A 479 24.40 -6.58 -0.99
CA GLY A 479 23.32 -5.72 -0.50
C GLY A 479 23.17 -5.71 1.02
N VAL A 480 23.42 -6.85 1.67
CA VAL A 480 23.50 -6.95 3.13
C VAL A 480 24.57 -6.02 3.69
N GLN A 481 25.77 -6.00 3.07
CA GLN A 481 26.86 -5.14 3.54
C GLN A 481 26.57 -3.66 3.29
N TRP A 482 25.99 -3.31 2.14
CA TRP A 482 25.57 -1.94 1.87
C TRP A 482 24.58 -1.42 2.92
N ALA A 483 23.50 -2.16 3.20
CA ALA A 483 22.48 -1.73 4.16
C ALA A 483 23.05 -1.62 5.59
N ARG A 484 23.89 -2.58 6.01
CA ARG A 484 24.62 -2.49 7.29
C ARG A 484 25.48 -1.22 7.36
N MET A 485 26.19 -0.92 6.29
CA MET A 485 27.02 0.28 6.23
C MET A 485 26.19 1.56 6.32
N MET A 486 25.00 1.63 5.71
CA MET A 486 24.13 2.80 5.86
C MET A 486 23.76 3.03 7.32
N THR A 487 23.43 1.96 8.06
CA THR A 487 23.17 2.00 9.51
C THR A 487 24.41 2.45 10.30
N ILE A 488 25.59 1.90 9.99
CA ILE A 488 26.86 2.26 10.67
C ILE A 488 27.22 3.72 10.42
N LEU A 489 27.12 4.21 9.18
CA LEU A 489 27.39 5.61 8.85
C LEU A 489 26.44 6.55 9.61
N GLY A 490 25.15 6.20 9.66
CA GLY A 490 24.16 6.93 10.46
C GLY A 490 24.50 6.96 11.95
N ALA A 491 24.90 5.81 12.53
CA ALA A 491 25.28 5.71 13.94
C ALA A 491 26.55 6.51 14.26
N MET A 492 27.59 6.41 13.44
CA MET A 492 28.83 7.18 13.62
C MET A 492 28.58 8.69 13.53
N GLN A 493 27.59 9.13 12.76
CA GLN A 493 27.20 10.54 12.68
C GLN A 493 26.07 10.89 13.65
N GLY A 494 25.70 10.02 14.58
CA GLY A 494 24.70 10.29 15.62
C GLY A 494 23.31 10.63 15.06
N PHE A 495 22.76 9.76 14.22
CA PHE A 495 21.42 9.93 13.64
C PHE A 495 20.32 10.14 14.70
N GLY A 496 19.28 10.91 14.34
CA GLY A 496 18.14 11.21 15.19
C GLY A 496 18.16 12.60 15.83
N ARG A 497 19.27 13.34 15.68
CA ARG A 497 19.38 14.75 16.10
C ARG A 497 18.97 15.71 14.99
N ALA A 498 18.72 16.96 15.37
CA ALA A 498 18.41 18.05 14.45
C ALA A 498 19.47 18.16 13.33
N GLY A 499 19.04 17.97 12.07
CA GLY A 499 19.91 18.05 10.90
C GLY A 499 20.71 16.80 10.55
N VAL A 500 20.66 15.73 11.35
CA VAL A 500 21.38 14.47 11.07
C VAL A 500 20.42 13.28 11.14
N ASN A 501 19.93 12.89 9.96
CA ASN A 501 18.89 11.87 9.83
C ASN A 501 18.99 11.10 8.52
N PHE A 502 18.23 10.01 8.42
CA PHE A 502 17.91 9.41 7.12
C PHE A 502 16.81 10.20 6.42
N GLY A 503 16.95 10.42 5.12
CA GLY A 503 15.90 11.06 4.33
C GLY A 503 16.39 11.64 3.01
N ASN A 504 15.50 11.63 2.01
CA ASN A 504 15.72 12.22 0.69
C ASN A 504 14.56 13.15 0.28
N LEU A 505 13.80 13.62 1.28
CA LEU A 505 12.61 14.46 1.15
C LEU A 505 11.42 13.82 0.39
N GLN A 506 11.46 12.51 0.11
CA GLN A 506 10.30 11.78 -0.43
C GLN A 506 9.19 11.60 0.61
N PHE A 507 9.56 11.36 1.88
CA PHE A 507 8.66 11.22 3.02
C PHE A 507 8.94 12.28 4.10
N GLY A 508 8.21 12.22 5.21
CA GLY A 508 8.40 13.13 6.35
C GLY A 508 7.69 14.48 6.22
N ALA A 509 6.70 14.60 5.33
CA ALA A 509 5.82 15.78 5.29
C ALA A 509 4.96 15.87 6.56
N PRO A 510 4.62 17.08 7.05
CA PRO A 510 3.87 17.28 8.29
C PRO A 510 2.37 17.03 8.07
N LEU A 511 2.02 15.76 7.85
CA LEU A 511 0.63 15.28 7.74
C LEU A 511 0.05 15.00 9.13
N ASP A 512 -1.29 14.95 9.22
CA ASP A 512 -1.99 14.59 10.44
C ASP A 512 -1.94 13.07 10.66
N PHE A 513 -1.03 12.61 11.52
CA PHE A 513 -0.90 11.20 11.89
C PHE A 513 -1.94 10.73 12.92
N SER A 514 -2.81 11.61 13.43
CA SER A 514 -3.94 11.22 14.27
C SER A 514 -5.15 10.75 13.45
N PHE A 515 -5.21 11.11 12.17
CA PHE A 515 -6.21 10.63 11.23
C PHE A 515 -5.88 9.22 10.75
N TYR A 516 -6.74 8.26 11.09
CA TYR A 516 -6.59 6.88 10.64
C TYR A 516 -7.37 6.62 9.34
N PHE A 517 -6.65 6.23 8.30
CA PHE A 517 -7.21 5.64 7.09
C PHE A 517 -6.36 4.43 6.68
N PRO A 518 -6.96 3.24 6.53
CA PRO A 518 -6.18 2.02 6.38
C PRO A 518 -5.40 1.99 5.07
N GLY A 519 -4.15 1.53 5.12
CA GLY A 519 -3.37 1.15 3.95
C GLY A 519 -3.82 -0.20 3.38
N TYR A 520 -3.51 -0.47 2.09
CA TYR A 520 -3.81 -1.78 1.48
C TYR A 520 -3.11 -2.94 2.21
N ALA A 521 -1.99 -2.66 2.88
CA ALA A 521 -1.18 -3.64 3.60
C ALA A 521 -1.91 -4.23 4.81
N GLU A 522 -2.92 -3.54 5.35
CA GLU A 522 -3.70 -3.97 6.52
C GLU A 522 -4.72 -5.08 6.20
N GLY A 523 -4.71 -5.58 4.96
CA GLY A 523 -5.49 -6.75 4.55
C GLY A 523 -6.99 -6.48 4.35
N SER A 524 -7.51 -5.34 4.79
CA SER A 524 -8.91 -4.94 4.59
C SER A 524 -9.91 -6.05 4.96
N MET A 525 -10.63 -6.62 3.99
CA MET A 525 -11.65 -7.66 4.23
C MET A 525 -11.11 -9.09 4.27
N SER A 526 -9.79 -9.31 4.20
CA SER A 526 -9.22 -10.66 4.27
C SER A 526 -9.33 -11.30 5.64
N GLY A 527 -9.28 -10.52 6.72
CA GLY A 527 -9.14 -11.04 8.08
C GLY A 527 -7.80 -11.75 8.33
N GLU A 528 -6.81 -11.55 7.44
CA GLU A 528 -5.49 -12.16 7.52
C GLU A 528 -4.63 -11.42 8.56
N LEU A 529 -4.11 -12.13 9.56
CA LEU A 529 -3.27 -11.55 10.62
C LEU A 529 -1.78 -11.86 10.42
N THR A 530 -1.44 -12.95 9.74
CA THR A 530 -0.05 -13.41 9.61
C THR A 530 0.67 -12.75 8.44
N TYR A 531 -0.03 -12.57 7.33
CA TYR A 531 0.54 -12.06 6.07
C TYR A 531 -0.02 -10.67 5.70
N SER A 532 -0.37 -9.87 6.70
CA SER A 532 -0.80 -8.48 6.51
C SER A 532 -0.33 -7.62 7.67
N ALA A 533 -0.36 -6.30 7.50
CA ALA A 533 -0.03 -5.33 8.55
C ALA A 533 -1.15 -5.15 9.60
N ASN A 534 -2.23 -5.94 9.51
CA ASN A 534 -3.40 -5.82 10.39
C ASN A 534 -3.04 -5.96 11.88
N ALA A 535 -2.14 -6.88 12.21
CA ALA A 535 -1.68 -7.11 13.58
C ALA A 535 -0.90 -5.93 14.18
N ALA A 536 -0.26 -5.09 13.35
CA ALA A 536 0.53 -3.95 13.84
C ALA A 536 -0.31 -2.72 14.23
N ASN A 537 -1.58 -2.66 13.78
CA ASN A 537 -2.47 -1.51 14.02
C ASN A 537 -3.67 -1.84 14.91
N ASN A 538 -4.05 -3.13 15.05
CA ASN A 538 -5.18 -3.55 15.87
C ASN A 538 -4.79 -4.00 17.29
N TYR A 539 -3.49 -4.05 17.58
CA TYR A 539 -2.88 -4.35 18.88
C TYR A 539 -1.74 -3.36 19.12
#